data_AF-A0A3M1CGP7-F1
#
_entry.id   AF-A0A3M1CGP7-F1
#
_cell.length_a   1.000
_cell.length_b   1.000
_cell.length_c   1.000
_cell.angle_alpha   90.00
_cell.angle_beta   90.00
_cell.angle_gamma   90.00
#
_symmetry.space_group_name_H-M   'P 1'
#
loop_
_entity.id
_entity.type
_entity.pdbx_description
1 polymer ?
#
loop_
_entity_poly.entity_id
_entity_poly.type
_entity_poly.pdbx_seq_one_letter_code
_entity_poly.pdbx_strand_id
1 'polypeptide(L)'
;MGFLPLRCLILLPGHACQYSRLGTVDKPLIVRVDFYTMKPPARYPENSQLTRTIFTAFVFAAAMAYFEAAVVVYLRQSFYPQGFAFPLKPMPAGTLVIELGREAATIIMLIAVAFLTGKGKWERFGWFLFLFGVWDIGYYFWLKVLIDWPATLFDWDILFLIPIPWIGPVVAPVLVSLTMIVIGLWFAVRSRSRNGILVGSLSWTLGVLGSLVLLYSFMSDTAAGLHGQEPQPYRYWLLALGLICYWVGFAVLCRSNPHRM
;
A
#
# COMPACT_ATOMS: atom_id res chain seq x y z
N MET A 1 54.19 -11.75 -44.55
CA MET A 1 53.77 -10.34 -44.39
C MET A 1 52.31 -10.32 -43.98
N GLY A 2 52.05 -10.30 -42.68
CA GLY A 2 50.69 -10.17 -42.13
C GLY A 2 50.67 -8.92 -41.24
N PHE A 3 49.84 -7.95 -41.59
CA PHE A 3 49.56 -6.78 -40.77
C PHE A 3 48.07 -6.77 -40.45
N LEU A 4 47.71 -7.19 -39.23
CA LEU A 4 46.51 -6.74 -38.55
C LEU A 4 46.73 -5.29 -38.09
N PRO A 5 45.82 -4.34 -38.35
CA PRO A 5 45.86 -3.08 -37.65
C PRO A 5 45.09 -3.21 -36.33
N LEU A 6 45.85 -3.33 -35.24
CA LEU A 6 45.43 -2.93 -33.90
C LEU A 6 45.38 -1.38 -33.83
N ARG A 7 44.17 -0.81 -33.70
CA ARG A 7 43.88 0.46 -33.00
C ARG A 7 42.42 0.35 -32.51
N CYS A 8 42.15 -0.09 -31.29
CA CYS A 8 42.10 0.71 -30.06
C CYS A 8 41.56 2.15 -30.27
N LEU A 9 40.72 2.75 -29.44
CA LEU A 9 40.09 2.36 -28.17
C LEU A 9 39.54 3.69 -27.63
N ILE A 10 38.37 4.15 -28.08
CA ILE A 10 37.60 5.17 -27.36
C ILE A 10 36.12 4.84 -27.53
N LEU A 11 35.66 3.79 -26.87
CA LEU A 11 34.25 3.68 -26.52
C LEU A 11 34.06 4.58 -25.29
N LEU A 12 33.48 5.77 -25.50
CA LEU A 12 32.91 6.55 -24.39
C LEU A 12 31.91 5.65 -23.64
N PRO A 13 31.89 5.67 -22.29
CA PRO A 13 30.97 4.82 -21.54
C PRO A 13 29.51 5.15 -21.93
N GLY A 14 28.78 4.19 -22.48
CA GLY A 14 27.35 4.35 -22.82
C GLY A 14 26.98 4.41 -24.31
N HIS A 15 27.86 4.00 -25.22
CA HIS A 15 27.54 3.88 -26.65
C HIS A 15 27.79 2.45 -27.17
N ALA A 16 26.88 1.94 -28.01
CA ALA A 16 27.06 0.68 -28.73
C ALA A 16 27.21 1.00 -30.23
N CYS A 17 28.13 0.30 -30.90
CA CYS A 17 28.42 0.48 -32.32
C CYS A 17 27.86 -0.73 -33.10
N GLN A 18 26.96 -0.51 -34.04
CA GLN A 18 26.42 -1.55 -34.92
C GLN A 18 26.82 -1.26 -36.37
N TYR A 19 27.57 -2.16 -36.99
CA TYR A 19 27.97 -2.04 -38.40
C TYR A 19 26.88 -2.65 -39.30
N SER A 20 26.38 -1.87 -40.26
CA SER A 20 25.57 -2.39 -41.37
C SER A 20 26.38 -2.29 -42.67
N ARG A 21 26.54 -3.41 -43.38
CA ARG A 21 27.20 -3.43 -44.70
C ARG A 21 26.20 -2.98 -45.76
N LEU A 22 26.45 -1.83 -46.37
CA LEU A 22 25.86 -1.46 -47.67
C LEU A 22 26.92 -1.79 -48.74
N GLY A 23 26.54 -2.59 -49.73
CA GLY A 23 27.48 -3.32 -50.59
C GLY A 23 28.08 -2.58 -51.80
N THR A 24 28.78 -3.44 -52.57
CA THR A 24 29.38 -3.38 -53.92
C THR A 24 30.67 -2.59 -54.16
N VAL A 25 31.46 -3.16 -55.09
CA VAL A 25 32.92 -3.33 -55.07
C VAL A 25 33.76 -2.10 -55.50
N ASP A 26 33.16 -1.00 -55.97
CA ASP A 26 33.95 0.06 -56.62
C ASP A 26 33.69 1.51 -56.13
N LYS A 27 33.42 1.73 -54.84
CA LYS A 27 33.38 3.09 -54.26
C LYS A 27 34.07 3.17 -52.90
N PRO A 28 34.67 4.34 -52.54
CA PRO A 28 35.33 4.51 -51.25
C PRO A 28 34.34 4.24 -50.10
N LEU A 29 34.80 3.44 -49.14
CA LEU A 29 34.02 2.93 -48.02
C LEU A 29 33.62 4.08 -47.08
N ILE A 30 32.41 4.63 -47.24
CA ILE A 30 31.83 5.58 -46.29
C ILE A 30 31.13 4.78 -45.19
N VAL A 31 31.81 4.61 -44.05
CA VAL A 31 31.21 4.02 -42.84
C VAL A 31 30.45 5.12 -42.11
N ARG A 32 29.12 5.03 -42.09
CA ARG A 32 28.28 5.91 -41.25
C ARG A 32 28.27 5.36 -39.83
N VAL A 33 28.80 6.12 -38.87
CA VAL A 33 28.75 5.78 -37.45
C VAL A 33 27.59 6.53 -36.82
N ASP A 34 26.46 5.85 -36.63
CA ASP A 34 25.32 6.42 -35.92
C ASP A 34 25.53 6.21 -34.40
N PHE A 35 25.78 7.30 -33.68
CA PHE A 35 25.90 7.28 -32.23
C PHE A 35 24.52 7.31 -31.59
N TYR A 36 24.05 6.17 -31.08
CA TYR A 36 22.89 6.15 -30.19
C TYR A 36 23.35 6.48 -28.77
N THR A 37 22.79 7.54 -28.18
CA THR A 37 22.91 7.77 -26.73
C THR A 37 22.12 6.68 -26.02
N MET A 38 22.79 5.77 -25.32
CA MET A 38 22.06 4.90 -24.40
C MET A 38 21.39 5.78 -23.35
N LYS A 39 20.07 5.62 -23.18
CA LYS A 39 19.36 6.20 -22.05
C LYS A 39 20.08 5.71 -20.78
N PRO A 40 20.60 6.60 -19.92
CA PRO A 40 21.30 6.17 -18.72
C PRO A 40 20.39 5.26 -17.91
N PRO A 41 20.92 4.18 -17.31
CA PRO A 41 20.10 3.26 -16.54
C PRO A 41 19.37 4.03 -15.44
N ALA A 42 18.10 3.69 -15.20
CA ALA A 42 17.34 4.26 -14.10
C ALA A 42 18.15 4.10 -12.81
N ARG A 43 18.62 5.22 -12.26
CA ARG A 43 19.46 5.26 -11.06
C ARG A 43 18.62 4.73 -9.89
N TYR A 44 19.13 3.72 -9.19
CA TYR A 44 18.53 3.28 -7.94
C TYR A 44 18.50 4.50 -7.00
N PRO A 45 17.38 4.81 -6.34
CA PRO A 45 17.36 5.93 -5.40
C PRO A 45 18.42 5.67 -4.33
N GLU A 46 19.26 6.66 -4.12
CA GLU A 46 20.22 6.67 -3.03
C GLU A 46 19.45 6.38 -1.73
N ASN A 47 19.98 5.53 -0.83
CA ASN A 47 19.26 5.08 0.37
C ASN A 47 18.66 6.25 1.17
N SER A 48 19.33 7.42 1.16
CA SER A 48 18.86 8.68 1.73
C SER A 48 17.50 9.15 1.18
N GLN A 49 17.24 9.00 -0.13
CA GLN A 49 15.99 9.41 -0.77
C GLN A 49 14.82 8.52 -0.36
N LEU A 50 15.04 7.19 -0.32
CA LEU A 50 14.01 6.24 0.10
C LEU A 50 13.61 6.47 1.57
N THR A 51 14.59 6.62 2.46
CA THR A 51 14.32 6.93 3.87
C THR A 51 13.52 8.22 4.02
N ARG A 52 13.89 9.27 3.26
CA ARG A 52 13.11 10.53 3.23
C ARG A 52 11.68 10.31 2.74
N THR A 53 11.47 9.49 1.70
CA THR A 53 10.12 9.18 1.22
C THR A 53 9.30 8.44 2.27
N ILE A 54 9.86 7.39 2.89
CA ILE A 54 9.18 6.64 3.96
C ILE A 54 8.80 7.56 5.11
N PHE A 55 9.75 8.38 5.57
CA PHE A 55 9.51 9.32 6.65
C PHE A 55 8.42 10.34 6.30
N THR A 56 8.46 10.92 5.09
CA THR A 56 7.46 11.90 4.65
C THR A 56 6.07 11.27 4.53
N ALA A 57 5.98 10.06 3.97
CA ALA A 57 4.73 9.31 3.86
C ALA A 57 4.16 8.95 5.25
N PHE A 58 5.03 8.56 6.19
CA PHE A 58 4.65 8.29 7.57
C PHE A 58 4.09 9.54 8.25
N VAL A 59 4.81 10.66 8.18
CA VAL A 59 4.38 11.94 8.76
C VAL A 59 3.05 12.39 8.17
N PHE A 60 2.89 12.29 6.85
CA PHE A 60 1.63 12.60 6.17
C PHE A 60 0.47 11.74 6.71
N ALA A 61 0.64 10.41 6.72
CA ALA A 61 -0.41 9.50 7.16
C ALA A 61 -0.76 9.69 8.64
N ALA A 62 0.22 9.90 9.51
CA ALA A 62 0.00 10.16 10.93
C ALA A 62 -0.71 11.50 11.19
N ALA A 63 -0.38 12.55 10.42
CA ALA A 63 -1.07 13.85 10.52
C ALA A 63 -2.50 13.78 9.98
N MET A 64 -2.70 13.08 8.86
CA MET A 64 -4.03 12.87 8.29
C MET A 64 -4.90 12.02 9.24
N ALA A 65 -4.30 11.04 9.94
CA ALA A 65 -4.99 10.27 10.96
C ALA A 65 -5.47 11.11 12.15
N TYR A 66 -4.69 12.12 12.56
CA TYR A 66 -5.13 13.08 13.58
C TYR A 66 -6.37 13.85 13.13
N PHE A 67 -6.39 14.31 11.86
CA PHE A 67 -7.52 15.03 11.30
C PHE A 67 -8.80 14.18 11.33
N GLU A 68 -8.71 12.92 10.90
CA GLU A 68 -9.82 11.97 10.97
C GLU A 68 -10.28 11.71 12.42
N ALA A 69 -9.33 11.46 13.33
CA ALA A 69 -9.63 11.27 14.74
C ALA A 69 -10.34 12.49 15.36
N ALA A 70 -9.90 13.71 15.03
CA ALA A 70 -10.53 14.93 15.52
C ALA A 70 -11.99 15.05 15.06
N VAL A 71 -12.27 14.76 13.77
CA VAL A 71 -13.65 14.75 13.24
C VAL A 71 -14.50 13.71 13.97
N VAL A 72 -13.98 12.50 14.17
CA VAL A 72 -14.70 11.44 14.90
C VAL A 72 -14.91 11.79 16.37
N VAL A 73 -13.96 12.48 17.02
CA VAL A 73 -14.15 12.97 18.40
C VAL A 73 -15.33 13.93 18.47
N TYR A 74 -15.41 14.91 17.57
CA TYR A 74 -16.55 15.84 17.53
C TYR A 74 -17.88 15.13 17.22
N LEU A 75 -17.85 14.15 16.32
CA LEU A 75 -19.01 13.30 16.03
C LEU A 75 -19.45 12.54 17.30
N ARG A 76 -18.52 11.87 17.98
CA ARG A 76 -18.80 11.12 19.21
C ARG A 76 -19.29 12.03 20.34
N GLN A 77 -18.75 13.23 20.50
CA GLN A 77 -19.26 14.19 21.49
C GLN A 77 -20.72 14.57 21.22
N SER A 78 -21.11 14.66 19.95
CA SER A 78 -22.47 15.03 19.55
C SER A 78 -23.47 13.89 19.75
N PHE A 79 -23.10 12.65 19.41
CA PHE A 79 -24.00 11.49 19.44
C PHE A 79 -23.88 10.63 20.71
N TYR A 80 -22.72 10.63 21.36
CA TYR A 80 -22.34 9.79 22.49
C TYR A 80 -21.76 10.62 23.65
N PRO A 81 -22.54 11.56 24.24
CA PRO A 81 -22.04 12.45 25.28
C PRO A 81 -21.61 11.74 26.57
N GLN A 82 -22.05 10.49 26.77
CA GLN A 82 -21.70 9.66 27.93
C GLN A 82 -20.61 8.62 27.62
N GLY A 83 -19.96 8.72 26.47
CA GLY A 83 -19.00 7.72 25.98
C GLY A 83 -19.59 6.85 24.87
N PHE A 84 -18.71 6.38 24.00
CA PHE A 84 -19.06 5.51 22.87
C PHE A 84 -19.18 4.06 23.33
N ALA A 85 -20.29 3.42 22.99
CA ALA A 85 -20.57 2.02 23.25
C ALA A 85 -21.58 1.51 22.22
N PHE A 86 -21.57 0.19 22.01
CA PHE A 86 -22.65 -0.48 21.31
C PHE A 86 -23.88 -0.60 22.24
N PRO A 87 -25.11 -0.65 21.69
CA PRO A 87 -25.44 -0.67 20.26
C PRO A 87 -25.31 0.70 19.60
N LEU A 88 -25.17 0.72 18.26
CA LEU A 88 -25.07 1.96 17.50
C LEU A 88 -26.35 2.77 17.61
N LYS A 89 -26.20 4.06 17.95
CA LYS A 89 -27.31 5.00 17.95
C LYS A 89 -27.73 5.32 16.52
N PRO A 90 -29.04 5.42 16.24
CA PRO A 90 -29.53 5.81 14.92
C PRO A 90 -29.03 7.23 14.58
N MET A 91 -28.38 7.35 13.44
CA MET A 91 -27.86 8.61 12.92
C MET A 91 -28.81 9.16 11.84
N PRO A 92 -29.09 10.47 11.83
CA PRO A 92 -29.85 11.09 10.74
C PRO A 92 -29.22 10.80 9.39
N ALA A 93 -30.04 10.50 8.37
CA ALA A 93 -29.56 10.12 7.04
C ALA A 93 -28.59 11.15 6.42
N GLY A 94 -28.82 12.44 6.65
CA GLY A 94 -27.92 13.51 6.18
C GLY A 94 -26.52 13.41 6.78
N THR A 95 -26.40 13.12 8.08
CA THR A 95 -25.10 12.93 8.75
C THR A 95 -24.42 11.66 8.26
N LEU A 96 -25.18 10.57 8.04
CA LEU A 96 -24.62 9.33 7.50
C LEU A 96 -23.99 9.53 6.11
N VAL A 97 -24.64 10.32 5.23
CA VAL A 97 -24.08 10.65 3.91
C VAL A 97 -22.78 11.44 4.03
N ILE A 98 -22.68 12.35 4.99
CA ILE A 98 -21.44 13.10 5.27
C ILE A 98 -20.33 12.14 5.72
N GLU A 99 -20.63 11.19 6.61
CA GLU A 99 -19.65 10.21 7.07
C GLU A 99 -19.18 9.28 5.95
N LEU A 100 -20.09 8.81 5.09
CA LEU A 100 -19.74 8.06 3.88
C LEU A 100 -18.86 8.88 2.94
N GLY A 101 -19.17 10.17 2.77
CA GLY A 101 -18.36 11.10 1.98
C GLY A 101 -16.95 11.29 2.55
N ARG A 102 -16.83 11.43 3.87
CA ARG A 102 -15.54 11.54 4.57
C ARG A 102 -14.69 10.30 4.36
N GLU A 103 -15.23 9.11 4.58
CA GLU A 103 -14.51 7.85 4.39
C GLU A 103 -14.07 7.63 2.93
N ALA A 104 -14.94 7.95 1.97
CA ALA A 104 -14.59 7.91 0.56
C ALA A 104 -13.45 8.90 0.24
N ALA A 105 -13.51 10.11 0.78
CA ALA A 105 -12.45 11.11 0.62
C ALA A 105 -11.12 10.63 1.20
N THR A 106 -11.13 9.97 2.36
CA THR A 106 -9.94 9.35 2.97
C THR A 106 -9.26 8.35 2.05
N ILE A 107 -10.03 7.41 1.49
CA ILE A 107 -9.49 6.44 0.53
C ILE A 107 -8.89 7.16 -0.69
N ILE A 108 -9.60 8.14 -1.24
CA ILE A 108 -9.14 8.90 -2.42
C ILE A 108 -7.83 9.64 -2.11
N MET A 109 -7.70 10.28 -0.96
CA MET A 109 -6.48 10.97 -0.54
C MET A 109 -5.30 10.01 -0.42
N LEU A 110 -5.49 8.85 0.21
CA LEU A 110 -4.45 7.82 0.35
C LEU A 110 -4.01 7.28 -1.02
N ILE A 111 -4.96 7.01 -1.92
CA ILE A 111 -4.68 6.59 -3.30
C ILE A 111 -3.90 7.69 -4.03
N ALA A 112 -4.33 8.95 -3.94
CA ALA A 112 -3.67 10.06 -4.62
C ALA A 112 -2.20 10.17 -4.21
N VAL A 113 -1.91 10.14 -2.91
CA VAL A 113 -0.53 10.21 -2.40
C VAL A 113 0.29 8.98 -2.81
N ALA A 114 -0.31 7.79 -2.81
CA ALA A 114 0.35 6.59 -3.31
C ALA A 114 0.73 6.69 -4.80
N PHE A 115 -0.13 7.29 -5.63
CA PHE A 115 0.12 7.54 -7.05
C PHE A 115 1.18 8.61 -7.29
N LEU A 116 1.23 9.65 -6.46
CA LEU A 116 2.25 10.69 -6.51
C LEU A 116 3.62 10.17 -6.07
N THR A 117 3.64 9.21 -5.13
CA THR A 117 4.88 8.67 -4.54
C THR A 117 5.47 7.53 -5.38
N GLY A 118 4.64 6.65 -5.92
CA GLY A 118 5.05 5.45 -6.65
C GLY A 118 5.13 5.64 -8.17
N LYS A 119 6.17 5.09 -8.80
CA LYS A 119 6.36 5.14 -10.26
C LYS A 119 5.69 3.98 -11.00
N GLY A 120 5.72 2.78 -10.42
CA GLY A 120 5.13 1.56 -10.99
C GLY A 120 3.87 1.10 -10.26
N LYS A 121 3.08 0.23 -10.89
CA LYS A 121 1.83 -0.30 -10.30
C LYS A 121 2.02 -0.92 -8.91
N TRP A 122 3.06 -1.73 -8.75
CA TRP A 122 3.36 -2.42 -7.49
C TRP A 122 3.98 -1.48 -6.45
N GLU A 123 4.73 -0.48 -6.88
CA GLU A 123 5.25 0.55 -5.98
C GLU A 123 4.11 1.41 -5.43
N ARG A 124 3.18 1.83 -6.29
CA ARG A 124 1.97 2.57 -5.90
C ARG A 124 1.10 1.74 -4.96
N PHE A 125 0.91 0.46 -5.27
CA PHE A 125 0.20 -0.45 -4.37
C PHE A 125 0.88 -0.56 -3.01
N GLY A 126 2.22 -0.70 -2.99
CA GLY A 126 2.98 -0.73 -1.74
C GLY A 126 2.85 0.54 -0.91
N TRP A 127 2.92 1.71 -1.55
CA TRP A 127 2.70 2.99 -0.88
C TRP A 127 1.28 3.16 -0.36
N PHE A 128 0.27 2.70 -1.11
CA PHE A 128 -1.12 2.70 -0.65
C PHE A 128 -1.27 1.85 0.61
N LEU A 129 -0.76 0.61 0.62
CA LEU A 129 -0.81 -0.26 1.79
C LEU A 129 -0.10 0.34 3.01
N PHE A 130 1.08 0.92 2.78
CA PHE A 130 1.85 1.59 3.83
C PHE A 130 1.08 2.78 4.42
N LEU A 131 0.60 3.69 3.57
CA LEU A 131 -0.15 4.88 3.99
C LEU A 131 -1.43 4.50 4.73
N PHE A 132 -2.19 3.53 4.20
CA PHE A 132 -3.43 3.06 4.82
C PHE A 132 -3.17 2.45 6.20
N GLY A 133 -2.18 1.56 6.32
CA GLY A 133 -1.88 0.93 7.61
C GLY A 133 -1.33 1.91 8.65
N VAL A 134 -0.50 2.88 8.25
CA VAL A 134 -0.04 3.93 9.17
C VAL A 134 -1.19 4.84 9.59
N TRP A 135 -2.05 5.23 8.65
CA TRP A 135 -3.22 6.05 8.92
C TRP A 135 -4.15 5.38 9.94
N ASP A 136 -4.48 4.12 9.72
CA ASP A 136 -5.42 3.37 10.56
C ASP A 136 -4.90 3.16 11.99
N ILE A 137 -3.62 2.79 12.14
CA ILE A 137 -2.99 2.73 13.48
C ILE A 137 -2.91 4.12 14.11
N GLY A 138 -2.54 5.14 13.31
CA GLY A 138 -2.49 6.52 13.76
C GLY A 138 -3.84 7.02 14.27
N TYR A 139 -4.94 6.60 13.65
CA TYR A 139 -6.29 6.98 14.04
C TYR A 139 -6.59 6.51 15.46
N TYR A 140 -6.33 5.24 15.78
CA TYR A 140 -6.50 4.72 17.14
C TYR A 140 -5.51 5.33 18.13
N PHE A 141 -4.28 5.61 17.72
CA PHE A 141 -3.32 6.31 18.56
C PHE A 141 -3.86 7.70 18.98
N TRP A 142 -4.39 8.47 18.03
CA TRP A 142 -4.93 9.79 18.33
C TRP A 142 -6.24 9.72 19.12
N LEU A 143 -7.13 8.76 18.86
CA LEU A 143 -8.28 8.54 19.72
C LEU A 143 -7.88 8.23 21.17
N LYS A 144 -6.81 7.45 21.36
CA LYS A 144 -6.30 7.14 22.70
C LYS A 144 -5.76 8.38 23.40
N VAL A 145 -5.05 9.24 22.67
CA VAL A 145 -4.53 10.51 23.20
C VAL A 145 -5.66 11.50 23.52
N LEU A 146 -6.67 11.62 22.67
CA LEU A 146 -7.69 12.67 22.76
C LEU A 146 -8.83 12.33 23.72
N ILE A 147 -9.27 11.08 23.76
CA ILE A 147 -10.47 10.66 24.49
C ILE A 147 -10.29 9.32 25.24
N ASP A 148 -9.06 8.85 25.41
CA ASP A 148 -8.71 7.57 26.04
C ASP A 148 -9.36 6.32 25.41
N TRP A 149 -9.74 6.41 24.12
CA TRP A 149 -10.36 5.32 23.38
C TRP A 149 -9.35 4.56 22.49
N PRO A 150 -9.38 3.23 22.42
CA PRO A 150 -10.21 2.33 23.21
C PRO A 150 -9.66 2.13 24.63
N ALA A 151 -10.48 1.64 25.56
CA ALA A 151 -10.01 1.23 26.87
C ALA A 151 -9.15 -0.03 26.77
N THR A 152 -9.54 -0.97 25.92
CA THR A 152 -8.80 -2.20 25.60
C THR A 152 -8.77 -2.46 24.09
N LEU A 153 -7.77 -3.22 23.61
CA LEU A 153 -7.73 -3.63 22.19
C LEU A 153 -8.90 -4.55 21.79
N PHE A 154 -9.70 -5.04 22.74
CA PHE A 154 -10.85 -5.89 22.48
C PHE A 154 -12.17 -5.12 22.44
N ASP A 155 -12.14 -3.81 22.67
CA ASP A 155 -13.33 -2.98 22.56
C ASP A 155 -13.79 -2.91 21.10
N TRP A 156 -15.10 -2.95 20.92
CA TRP A 156 -15.72 -2.90 19.60
C TRP A 156 -15.73 -1.47 19.05
N ASP A 157 -15.43 -1.34 17.77
CA ASP A 157 -15.52 -0.07 17.05
C ASP A 157 -16.14 -0.25 15.65
N ILE A 158 -16.49 0.88 15.04
CA ILE A 158 -16.83 1.00 13.63
C ILE A 158 -15.53 1.23 12.86
N LEU A 159 -15.13 0.23 12.10
CA LEU A 159 -13.86 0.23 11.37
C LEU A 159 -13.95 1.02 10.07
N PHE A 160 -15.10 0.92 9.40
CA PHE A 160 -15.43 1.60 8.15
C PHE A 160 -16.94 1.49 7.90
N LEU A 161 -17.53 2.33 7.06
CA LEU A 161 -18.94 2.32 6.67
C LEU A 161 -19.16 1.85 5.23
N ILE A 162 -18.13 1.90 4.37
CA ILE A 162 -18.22 1.50 2.97
C ILE A 162 -17.79 0.03 2.78
N PRO A 163 -18.53 -0.81 2.03
CA PRO A 163 -19.81 -0.53 1.38
C PRO A 163 -21.02 -0.67 2.31
N ILE A 164 -20.85 -1.39 3.44
CA ILE A 164 -21.75 -1.43 4.59
C ILE A 164 -20.87 -1.31 5.85
N PRO A 165 -21.43 -1.06 7.06
CA PRO A 165 -20.65 -0.96 8.28
C PRO A 165 -19.80 -2.19 8.59
N TRP A 166 -18.51 -1.95 8.84
CA TRP A 166 -17.51 -2.91 9.29
C TRP A 166 -17.38 -2.71 10.78
N ILE A 167 -17.70 -3.73 11.55
CA ILE A 167 -17.61 -3.66 13.01
C ILE A 167 -16.71 -4.78 13.51
N GLY A 168 -15.98 -4.49 14.57
CA GLY A 168 -15.08 -5.47 15.18
C GLY A 168 -14.26 -4.90 16.32
N PRO A 169 -13.52 -5.76 17.04
CA PRO A 169 -12.63 -5.33 18.09
C PRO A 169 -11.42 -4.59 17.48
N VAL A 170 -10.92 -3.54 18.14
CA VAL A 170 -9.80 -2.70 17.66
C VAL A 170 -8.53 -3.49 17.33
N VAL A 171 -8.29 -4.64 17.96
CA VAL A 171 -7.16 -5.52 17.63
C VAL A 171 -7.18 -5.98 16.17
N ALA A 172 -8.37 -6.15 15.58
CA ALA A 172 -8.51 -6.66 14.23
C ALA A 172 -7.96 -5.69 13.16
N PRO A 173 -8.42 -4.43 13.04
CA PRO A 173 -7.84 -3.47 12.10
C PRO A 173 -6.35 -3.22 12.39
N VAL A 174 -5.92 -3.16 13.65
CA VAL A 174 -4.50 -2.96 14.01
C VAL A 174 -3.61 -4.07 13.44
N LEU A 175 -4.00 -5.34 13.58
CA LEU A 175 -3.23 -6.47 13.03
C LEU A 175 -3.19 -6.47 11.50
N VAL A 176 -4.31 -6.10 10.87
CA VAL A 176 -4.39 -5.95 9.40
C VAL A 176 -3.47 -4.83 8.94
N SER A 177 -3.49 -3.69 9.62
CA SER A 177 -2.67 -2.51 9.32
C SER A 177 -1.17 -2.77 9.51
N LEU A 178 -0.76 -3.52 10.53
CA LEU A 178 0.63 -3.99 10.67
C LEU A 178 1.05 -4.87 9.48
N THR A 179 0.17 -5.78 9.04
CA THR A 179 0.42 -6.63 7.87
C THR A 179 0.54 -5.80 6.60
N MET A 180 -0.33 -4.80 6.42
CA MET A 180 -0.30 -3.86 5.29
C MET A 180 0.98 -3.02 5.28
N ILE A 181 1.45 -2.53 6.42
CA ILE A 181 2.71 -1.78 6.53
C ILE A 181 3.90 -2.64 6.07
N VAL A 182 4.02 -3.87 6.59
CA VAL A 182 5.14 -4.75 6.27
C VAL A 182 5.15 -5.13 4.78
N ILE A 183 4.02 -5.61 4.27
CA ILE A 183 3.88 -6.02 2.87
C ILE A 183 4.02 -4.80 1.94
N GLY A 184 3.44 -3.66 2.33
CA GLY A 184 3.48 -2.41 1.59
C GLY A 184 4.88 -1.85 1.42
N LEU A 185 5.66 -1.77 2.51
CA LEU A 185 7.07 -1.38 2.45
C LEU A 185 7.88 -2.35 1.59
N TRP A 186 7.64 -3.65 1.70
CA TRP A 186 8.31 -4.63 0.85
C TRP A 186 8.04 -4.36 -0.63
N PHE A 187 6.78 -4.11 -1.02
CA PHE A 187 6.43 -3.75 -2.40
C PHE A 187 7.07 -2.42 -2.84
N ALA A 188 7.05 -1.40 -1.99
CA ALA A 188 7.61 -0.08 -2.30
C ALA A 188 9.13 -0.13 -2.53
N VAL A 189 9.85 -0.90 -1.71
CA VAL A 189 11.31 -1.08 -1.83
C VAL A 189 11.67 -2.00 -3.00
N ARG A 190 11.01 -3.16 -3.10
CA ARG A 190 11.37 -4.18 -4.08
C ARG A 190 11.02 -3.78 -5.51
N SER A 191 9.97 -2.95 -5.70
CA SER A 191 9.56 -2.44 -7.02
C SER A 191 10.59 -1.52 -7.66
N ARG A 192 11.48 -0.91 -6.85
CA ARG A 192 12.56 -0.04 -7.34
C ARG A 192 13.77 -0.82 -7.84
N SER A 193 13.80 -2.14 -7.64
CA SER A 193 14.83 -3.02 -8.19
C SER A 193 14.65 -3.28 -9.68
N ARG A 194 15.77 -3.39 -10.42
CA ARG A 194 15.83 -3.58 -11.88
C ARG A 194 15.01 -4.76 -12.39
N ASN A 195 14.80 -5.77 -11.56
CA ASN A 195 14.16 -7.02 -11.96
C ASN A 195 12.63 -6.98 -11.89
N GLY A 196 12.04 -5.84 -11.48
CA GLY A 196 10.59 -5.75 -11.23
C GLY A 196 10.12 -6.70 -10.13
N ILE A 197 8.80 -6.90 -10.04
CA ILE A 197 8.17 -7.85 -9.12
C ILE A 197 7.32 -8.83 -9.93
N LEU A 198 7.59 -10.12 -9.72
CA LEU A 198 6.80 -11.22 -10.26
C LEU A 198 5.81 -11.67 -9.18
N VAL A 199 4.55 -11.26 -9.33
CA VAL A 199 3.47 -11.73 -8.46
C VAL A 199 2.89 -13.00 -9.07
N GLY A 200 3.22 -14.15 -8.49
CA GLY A 200 2.69 -15.44 -8.92
C GLY A 200 1.20 -15.57 -8.62
N SER A 201 0.51 -16.42 -9.39
CA SER A 201 -0.93 -16.67 -9.24
C SER A 201 -1.30 -17.13 -7.82
N LEU A 202 -0.48 -18.00 -7.21
CA LEU A 202 -0.72 -18.47 -5.84
C LEU A 202 -0.70 -17.34 -4.80
N SER A 203 0.32 -16.46 -4.84
CA SER A 203 0.41 -15.30 -3.93
C SER A 203 -0.76 -14.34 -4.12
N TRP A 204 -1.16 -14.11 -5.37
CA TRP A 204 -2.30 -13.25 -5.70
C TRP A 204 -3.61 -13.83 -5.18
N THR A 205 -3.88 -15.11 -5.46
CA THR A 205 -5.08 -15.81 -5.00
C THR A 205 -5.18 -15.85 -3.48
N LEU A 206 -4.07 -16.12 -2.79
CA LEU A 206 -4.02 -16.08 -1.32
C LEU A 206 -4.30 -14.67 -0.77
N GLY A 207 -3.76 -13.62 -1.40
CA GLY A 207 -4.04 -12.24 -1.02
C GLY A 207 -5.52 -11.86 -1.21
N VAL A 208 -6.12 -12.23 -2.34
CA VAL A 208 -7.55 -12.01 -2.61
C VAL A 208 -8.43 -12.79 -1.63
N LEU A 209 -8.13 -14.07 -1.41
CA LEU A 209 -8.86 -14.91 -0.47
C LEU A 209 -8.76 -14.35 0.97
N GLY A 210 -7.56 -13.94 1.39
CA GLY A 210 -7.35 -13.29 2.69
C GLY A 210 -8.18 -12.02 2.84
N SER A 211 -8.21 -11.17 1.79
CA SER A 211 -9.04 -9.96 1.75
C SER A 211 -10.52 -10.30 1.95
N LEU A 212 -11.05 -11.26 1.18
CA LEU A 212 -12.46 -11.64 1.25
C LEU A 212 -12.85 -12.22 2.62
N VAL A 213 -11.98 -13.05 3.21
CA VAL A 213 -12.20 -13.62 4.55
C VAL A 213 -12.24 -12.54 5.62
N LEU A 214 -11.33 -11.56 5.57
CA LEU A 214 -11.30 -10.46 6.53
C LEU A 214 -12.51 -9.54 6.37
N LEU A 215 -12.84 -9.14 5.14
CA LEU A 215 -14.03 -8.33 4.86
C LEU A 215 -15.30 -9.02 5.37
N TYR A 216 -15.43 -10.32 5.10
CA TYR A 216 -16.53 -11.12 5.64
C TYR A 216 -16.54 -11.11 7.18
N SER A 217 -15.37 -11.20 7.83
CA SER A 217 -15.29 -11.15 9.29
C SER A 217 -15.85 -9.86 9.88
N PHE A 218 -15.66 -8.72 9.21
CA PHE A 218 -16.11 -7.40 9.68
C PHE A 218 -17.56 -7.07 9.31
N MET A 219 -18.04 -7.59 8.17
CA MET A 219 -19.32 -7.23 7.57
C MET A 219 -20.43 -8.24 7.90
N SER A 220 -20.10 -9.39 8.49
CA SER A 220 -21.06 -10.48 8.69
C SER A 220 -22.15 -10.20 9.72
N ASP A 221 -21.91 -9.31 10.70
CA ASP A 221 -22.89 -8.94 11.72
C ASP A 221 -23.67 -7.68 11.31
N THR A 222 -24.58 -7.86 10.36
CA THR A 222 -25.45 -6.78 9.87
C THR A 222 -26.50 -6.35 10.90
N ALA A 223 -26.84 -7.21 11.86
CA ALA A 223 -27.79 -6.87 12.92
C ALA A 223 -27.24 -5.74 13.80
N ALA A 224 -25.98 -5.87 14.24
CA ALA A 224 -25.33 -4.80 15.00
C ALA A 224 -24.91 -3.63 14.11
N GLY A 225 -24.42 -3.89 12.88
CA GLY A 225 -23.95 -2.84 11.98
C GLY A 225 -25.05 -1.94 11.39
N LEU A 226 -26.25 -2.46 11.13
CA LEU A 226 -27.34 -1.75 10.43
C LEU A 226 -28.62 -1.58 11.24
N HIS A 227 -28.89 -2.48 12.19
CA HIS A 227 -30.16 -2.54 12.90
C HIS A 227 -30.07 -2.15 14.37
N GLY A 228 -28.92 -1.61 14.81
CA GLY A 228 -28.72 -1.11 16.17
C GLY A 228 -28.85 -2.20 17.23
N GLN A 229 -28.48 -3.44 16.91
CA GLN A 229 -28.41 -4.53 17.87
C GLN A 229 -27.03 -4.61 18.54
N GLU A 230 -26.93 -5.38 19.61
CA GLU A 230 -25.64 -5.70 20.23
C GLU A 230 -24.80 -6.61 19.32
N PRO A 231 -23.48 -6.39 19.22
CA PRO A 231 -22.62 -7.22 18.41
C PRO A 231 -22.52 -8.64 18.96
N GLN A 232 -22.60 -9.61 18.06
CA GLN A 232 -22.29 -11.00 18.36
C GLN A 232 -20.79 -11.17 18.64
N PRO A 233 -20.39 -12.21 19.41
CA PRO A 233 -18.97 -12.46 19.67
C PRO A 233 -18.13 -12.50 18.38
N TYR A 234 -17.04 -11.73 18.36
CA TYR A 234 -16.21 -11.60 17.17
C TYR A 234 -15.56 -12.94 16.79
N ARG A 235 -15.59 -13.27 15.50
CA ARG A 235 -15.09 -14.53 14.96
C ARG A 235 -13.59 -14.46 14.70
N TYR A 236 -12.78 -14.48 15.77
CA TYR A 236 -11.31 -14.37 15.70
C TYR A 236 -10.63 -15.40 14.78
N TRP A 237 -11.23 -16.56 14.58
CA TRP A 237 -10.70 -17.57 13.66
C TRP A 237 -10.73 -17.11 12.19
N LEU A 238 -11.72 -16.29 11.79
CA LEU A 238 -11.76 -15.69 10.45
C LEU A 238 -10.64 -14.65 10.29
N LEU A 239 -10.43 -13.82 11.31
CA LEU A 239 -9.29 -12.88 11.34
C LEU A 239 -7.96 -13.63 11.19
N ALA A 240 -7.75 -14.67 12.00
CA ALA A 240 -6.55 -15.48 11.94
C ALA A 240 -6.36 -16.13 10.56
N LEU A 241 -7.43 -16.70 9.98
CA LEU A 241 -7.41 -17.32 8.66
C LEU A 241 -7.02 -16.31 7.57
N GLY A 242 -7.62 -15.12 7.58
CA GLY A 242 -7.30 -14.07 6.62
C GLY A 242 -5.85 -13.58 6.73
N LEU A 243 -5.35 -13.39 7.96
CA LEU A 243 -3.95 -13.03 8.20
C LEU A 243 -2.98 -14.14 7.76
N ILE A 244 -3.29 -15.41 8.05
CA ILE A 244 -2.49 -16.55 7.60
C ILE A 244 -2.41 -16.57 6.06
N CYS A 245 -3.53 -16.35 5.36
CA CYS A 245 -3.53 -16.26 3.90
C CYS A 245 -2.57 -15.17 3.40
N TYR A 246 -2.56 -13.99 4.00
CA TYR A 246 -1.62 -12.93 3.63
C TYR A 246 -0.17 -13.32 3.87
N TRP A 247 0.16 -13.85 5.06
CA TRP A 247 1.54 -14.19 5.40
C TRP A 247 2.08 -15.36 4.58
N VAL A 248 1.26 -16.37 4.30
CA VAL A 248 1.63 -17.48 3.40
C VAL A 248 1.80 -16.96 1.97
N GLY A 249 0.87 -16.13 1.48
CA GLY A 249 0.96 -15.51 0.15
C GLY A 249 2.21 -14.66 0.00
N PHE A 250 2.56 -13.90 1.04
CA PHE A 250 3.77 -13.09 1.12
C PHE A 250 5.05 -13.93 1.16
N ALA A 251 5.07 -15.04 1.92
CA ALA A 251 6.20 -15.95 1.94
C ALA A 251 6.46 -16.58 0.57
N VAL A 252 5.41 -17.00 -0.14
CA VAL A 252 5.50 -17.48 -1.53
C VAL A 252 6.03 -16.38 -2.45
N LEU A 253 5.54 -15.15 -2.30
CA LEU A 253 5.96 -14.01 -3.11
C LEU A 253 7.45 -13.70 -2.94
N CYS A 254 7.93 -13.70 -1.69
CA CYS A 254 9.35 -13.49 -1.37
C CYS A 254 10.24 -14.60 -1.96
N ARG A 255 9.79 -15.87 -1.91
CA ARG A 255 10.51 -16.99 -2.52
C ARG A 255 10.64 -16.87 -4.04
N SER A 256 9.59 -16.37 -4.70
CA SER A 256 9.62 -16.12 -6.15
C SER A 256 10.45 -14.89 -6.55
N ASN A 257 10.81 -14.01 -5.60
CA ASN A 257 11.55 -12.77 -5.86
C ASN A 257 12.81 -12.66 -4.98
N PRO A 258 13.75 -13.63 -5.04
CA PRO A 258 14.92 -13.63 -4.18
C PRO A 258 15.74 -12.35 -4.35
N HIS A 259 16.37 -11.92 -3.26
CA HIS A 259 17.30 -10.79 -3.28
C HIS A 259 18.56 -11.26 -4.02
N ARG A 260 18.70 -10.90 -5.30
CA ARG A 260 20.00 -11.02 -5.97
C ARG A 260 20.83 -9.82 -5.53
N MET A 261 21.83 -10.08 -4.68
CA MET A 261 22.86 -9.10 -4.34
C MET A 261 23.60 -8.65 -5.60
#